data_AF-A0AAJ6P463-F1
#
_entry.id   AF-A0AAJ6P463-F1
#
_cell.length_a   1.000
_cell.length_b   1.000
_cell.length_c   1.000
_cell.angle_alpha   90.00
_cell.angle_beta   90.00
_cell.angle_gamma   90.00
#
_symmetry.space_group_name_H-M   'P 1'
#
loop_
_entity.id
_entity.type
_entity.pdbx_description
1 polymer ?
#
loop_
_entity_poly.entity_id
_entity_poly.type
_entity_poly.pdbx_seq_one_letter_code
_entity_poly.pdbx_strand_id
1 'polypeptide(L)'
;MSAIQFIKDHGVEKAREVVEGAPETATHFTEALGGHYAKEGMLKMKPQWLWFNSINKEWYFDFAAKDQIHLPDLKRLVESVELVDSYHKQLIGAKREDELADELEGYSERNERLKQAIADYKAIYSSDCEILDHPEDYTSPNCKKYGR
;
A
#
# COMPACT_ATOMS: atom_id res chain seq x y z
N MET A 1 -12.30 -5.60 0.44
CA MET A 1 -11.19 -5.28 -0.49
C MET A 1 -9.84 -5.54 0.18
N SER A 2 -8.81 -5.98 -0.55
CA SER A 2 -7.44 -6.12 -0.01
C SER A 2 -6.63 -4.82 -0.20
N ALA A 3 -5.61 -4.59 0.64
CA ALA A 3 -4.75 -3.40 0.52
C ALA A 3 -3.99 -3.34 -0.82
N ILE A 4 -3.61 -4.51 -1.38
CA ILE A 4 -3.00 -4.60 -2.72
C ILE A 4 -3.99 -4.10 -3.78
N GLN A 5 -5.25 -4.56 -3.73
CA GLN A 5 -6.25 -4.13 -4.70
C GLN A 5 -6.52 -2.63 -4.60
N PHE A 6 -6.57 -2.09 -3.38
CA PHE A 6 -6.72 -0.65 -3.18
C PHE A 6 -5.58 0.15 -3.84
N ILE A 7 -4.33 -0.28 -3.67
CA ILE A 7 -3.18 0.40 -4.31
C ILE A 7 -3.25 0.24 -5.84
N LYS A 8 -3.69 -0.90 -6.36
CA LYS A 8 -3.86 -1.11 -7.80
C LYS A 8 -4.96 -0.23 -8.41
N ASP A 9 -6.02 0.04 -7.67
CA ASP A 9 -7.17 0.81 -8.15
C ASP A 9 -6.92 2.32 -8.06
N HIS A 10 -6.21 2.78 -7.01
CA HIS A 10 -6.06 4.21 -6.69
C HIS A 10 -4.63 4.75 -6.76
N GLY A 11 -3.63 3.87 -6.86
CA GLY A 11 -2.22 4.21 -6.84
C GLY A 11 -1.64 4.39 -5.42
N VAL A 12 -0.31 4.38 -5.35
CA VAL A 12 0.43 4.47 -4.07
C VAL A 12 0.25 5.82 -3.38
N GLU A 13 0.11 6.92 -4.14
CA GLU A 13 -0.08 8.25 -3.55
C GLU A 13 -1.38 8.34 -2.78
N LYS A 14 -2.48 7.76 -3.30
CA LYS A 14 -3.74 7.74 -2.57
C LYS A 14 -3.66 6.87 -1.31
N ALA A 15 -2.96 5.74 -1.39
CA ALA A 15 -2.72 4.89 -0.23
C ALA A 15 -1.91 5.61 0.85
N ARG A 16 -0.90 6.40 0.45
CA ARG A 16 -0.12 7.25 1.35
C ARG A 16 -1.01 8.27 2.07
N GLU A 17 -1.85 9.00 1.34
CA GLU A 17 -2.81 9.96 1.94
C GLU A 17 -3.72 9.29 2.98
N VAL A 18 -4.24 8.10 2.67
CA VAL A 18 -5.11 7.35 3.59
C VAL A 18 -4.36 6.95 4.85
N VAL A 19 -3.12 6.48 4.73
CA VAL A 19 -2.29 6.08 5.87
C VAL A 19 -1.92 7.29 6.74
N GLU A 20 -1.52 8.40 6.13
CA GLU A 20 -1.12 9.62 6.84
C GLU A 20 -2.30 10.35 7.50
N GLY A 21 -3.50 10.27 6.88
CA GLY A 21 -4.72 10.86 7.42
C GLY A 21 -5.39 10.04 8.55
N ALA A 22 -4.89 8.84 8.84
CA ALA A 22 -5.52 7.94 9.78
C ALA A 22 -5.44 8.45 11.23
N PRO A 23 -6.56 8.48 11.98
CA PRO A 23 -6.53 8.67 13.42
C PRO A 23 -5.68 7.59 14.09
N GLU A 24 -4.97 7.94 15.17
CA GLU A 24 -4.01 7.04 15.85
C GLU A 24 -4.59 5.66 16.21
N THR A 25 -5.88 5.59 16.56
CA THR A 25 -6.53 4.34 16.98
C THR A 25 -7.29 3.63 15.86
N ALA A 26 -7.25 4.14 14.63
CA ALA A 26 -7.88 3.48 13.48
C ALA A 26 -7.08 2.23 13.08
N THR A 27 -7.78 1.16 12.76
CA THR A 27 -7.16 -0.08 12.28
C THR A 27 -7.58 -0.43 10.86
N HIS A 28 -8.67 0.15 10.38
CA HIS A 28 -9.24 -0.12 9.07
C HIS A 28 -9.63 1.18 8.35
N PHE A 29 -9.74 1.09 7.03
CA PHE A 29 -10.30 2.12 6.16
C PHE A 29 -11.35 1.49 5.25
N THR A 30 -12.44 2.18 4.96
CA THR A 30 -13.39 1.82 3.90
C THR A 30 -13.45 2.94 2.89
N GLU A 31 -13.71 2.61 1.64
CA GLU A 31 -14.04 3.59 0.60
C GLU A 31 -15.51 3.97 0.57
N ALA A 32 -16.36 3.25 1.30
CA ALA A 32 -17.79 3.55 1.37
C ALA A 32 -18.01 4.99 1.82
N LEU A 33 -19.06 5.63 1.27
CA LEU A 33 -19.52 6.97 1.65
C LEU A 33 -18.44 8.07 1.57
N GLY A 34 -17.42 7.89 0.70
CA GLY A 34 -16.38 8.89 0.47
C GLY A 34 -15.12 8.71 1.32
N GLY A 35 -14.99 7.59 2.05
CA GLY A 35 -13.79 7.25 2.79
C GLY A 35 -13.95 7.43 4.29
N HIS A 36 -13.91 6.33 5.06
CA HIS A 36 -13.98 6.39 6.52
C HIS A 36 -12.96 5.49 7.19
N TYR A 37 -12.38 6.00 8.28
CA TYR A 37 -11.56 5.21 9.19
C TYR A 37 -12.44 4.44 10.16
N ALA A 38 -12.03 3.22 10.46
CA ALA A 38 -12.76 2.31 11.32
C ALA A 38 -11.83 1.61 12.32
N LYS A 39 -12.42 1.18 13.44
CA LYS A 39 -11.80 0.25 14.37
C LYS A 39 -12.85 -0.64 15.02
N GLU A 40 -12.41 -1.77 15.53
CA GLU A 40 -13.26 -2.61 16.37
C GLU A 40 -13.34 -2.03 17.79
N GLY A 41 -14.51 -2.13 18.41
CA GLY A 41 -14.69 -1.85 19.82
C GLY A 41 -15.87 -2.63 20.38
N MET A 42 -16.14 -2.44 21.67
CA MET A 42 -17.12 -3.24 22.40
C MET A 42 -18.41 -2.42 22.61
N LEU A 43 -19.54 -2.92 22.11
CA LEU A 43 -20.87 -2.41 22.46
C LEU A 43 -21.71 -3.54 23.06
N LYS A 44 -22.19 -3.36 24.30
CA LYS A 44 -23.00 -4.37 25.01
C LYS A 44 -22.35 -5.77 25.00
N MET A 45 -21.03 -5.81 25.23
CA MET A 45 -20.20 -7.04 25.21
C MET A 45 -20.16 -7.79 23.87
N LYS A 46 -20.45 -7.10 22.76
CA LYS A 46 -20.27 -7.63 21.41
C LYS A 46 -19.30 -6.76 20.64
N PRO A 47 -18.39 -7.36 19.85
CA PRO A 47 -17.55 -6.59 18.94
C PRO A 47 -18.43 -5.86 17.93
N GLN A 48 -18.13 -4.59 17.71
CA GLN A 48 -18.78 -3.75 16.72
C GLN A 48 -17.76 -2.82 16.07
N TRP A 49 -18.09 -2.40 14.84
CA TRP A 49 -17.32 -1.40 14.13
C TRP A 49 -17.69 0.00 14.58
N LEU A 50 -16.67 0.78 14.90
CA LEU A 50 -16.76 2.21 15.13
C LEU A 50 -16.16 2.93 13.93
N TRP A 51 -16.83 3.98 13.50
CA TRP A 51 -16.44 4.83 12.38
C TRP A 51 -16.03 6.19 12.89
N PHE A 52 -14.93 6.70 12.35
CA PHE A 52 -14.42 8.01 12.71
C PHE A 52 -15.17 9.09 11.97
N ASN A 53 -15.83 9.97 12.71
CA ASN A 53 -16.42 11.19 12.19
C ASN A 53 -15.33 12.27 12.11
N SER A 54 -14.99 12.66 10.88
CA SER A 54 -13.93 13.64 10.62
C SER A 54 -14.30 15.08 11.00
N ILE A 55 -15.60 15.40 11.15
CA ILE A 55 -16.13 16.73 11.48
C ILE A 55 -15.88 17.05 12.95
N ASN A 56 -16.33 16.17 13.84
CA ASN A 56 -16.22 16.39 15.30
C ASN A 56 -15.14 15.53 15.97
N LYS A 57 -14.41 14.71 15.20
CA LYS A 57 -13.31 13.86 15.66
C LYS A 57 -13.74 12.78 16.67
N GLU A 58 -14.98 12.29 16.59
CA GLU A 58 -15.52 11.25 17.47
C GLU A 58 -15.75 9.92 16.75
N TRP A 59 -15.92 8.85 17.53
CA TRP A 59 -16.19 7.50 17.05
C TRP A 59 -17.67 7.14 17.22
N TYR A 60 -18.34 6.75 16.14
CA TYR A 60 -19.75 6.38 16.14
C TYR A 60 -19.96 4.94 15.70
N PHE A 61 -20.97 4.31 16.29
CA PHE A 61 -21.43 3.02 15.83
C PHE A 61 -22.29 3.21 14.58
N ASP A 62 -21.91 2.56 13.48
CA ASP A 62 -22.70 2.55 12.26
C ASP A 62 -22.64 1.16 11.58
N PHE A 63 -23.72 0.81 10.89
CA PHE A 63 -24.04 -0.52 10.38
C PHE A 63 -23.44 -0.81 9.00
N ALA A 64 -22.69 0.13 8.40
CA ALA A 64 -22.17 -0.02 7.04
C ALA A 64 -20.87 -0.85 6.99
N ALA A 65 -20.92 -2.11 7.41
CA ALA A 65 -19.79 -3.03 7.26
C ALA A 65 -19.67 -3.50 5.81
N LYS A 66 -18.96 -2.75 4.96
CA LYS A 66 -18.51 -3.25 3.66
C LYS A 66 -17.06 -2.85 3.38
N ASP A 67 -16.33 -3.79 2.81
CA ASP A 67 -14.99 -3.65 2.23
C ASP A 67 -14.01 -2.81 3.05
N GLN A 68 -13.62 -3.38 4.20
CA GLN A 68 -12.59 -2.80 5.04
C GLN A 68 -11.21 -3.23 4.57
N ILE A 69 -10.31 -2.25 4.54
CA ILE A 69 -8.89 -2.40 4.23
C ILE A 69 -8.14 -2.25 5.55
N HIS A 70 -7.32 -3.24 5.89
CA HIS A 70 -6.52 -3.20 7.09
C HIS A 70 -5.38 -2.18 6.93
N LEU A 71 -5.37 -1.14 7.76
CA LEU A 71 -4.42 -0.02 7.66
C LEU A 71 -2.96 -0.45 7.84
N PRO A 72 -2.61 -1.37 8.78
CA PRO A 72 -1.24 -1.86 8.89
C PRO A 72 -0.72 -2.54 7.62
N ASP A 73 -1.57 -3.28 6.91
CA ASP A 73 -1.19 -3.88 5.63
C ASP A 73 -0.99 -2.81 4.56
N LEU A 74 -1.90 -1.83 4.48
CA LEU A 74 -1.78 -0.72 3.54
C LEU A 74 -0.50 0.09 3.77
N LYS A 75 -0.20 0.40 5.04
CA LYS A 75 1.02 1.09 5.45
C LYS A 75 2.28 0.32 5.05
N ARG A 76 2.34 -0.98 5.33
CA ARG A 76 3.49 -1.83 4.94
C ARG A 76 3.72 -1.79 3.43
N LEU A 77 2.66 -1.85 2.64
CA LEU A 77 2.75 -1.83 1.18
C LEU A 77 3.26 -0.48 0.66
N VAL A 78 2.78 0.64 1.21
CA VAL A 78 3.29 1.99 0.89
C VAL A 78 4.79 2.08 1.21
N GLU A 79 5.20 1.69 2.42
CA GLU A 79 6.61 1.68 2.83
C GLU A 79 7.48 0.78 1.93
N SER A 80 6.93 -0.36 1.47
CA SER A 80 7.63 -1.26 0.56
C SER A 80 7.87 -0.63 -0.81
N VAL A 81 6.88 0.07 -1.36
CA VAL A 81 7.03 0.77 -2.64
C VAL A 81 8.06 1.89 -2.53
N GLU A 82 8.02 2.68 -1.46
CA GLU A 82 8.99 3.74 -1.19
C GLU A 82 10.41 3.20 -1.03
N LEU A 83 10.55 2.07 -0.32
CA LEU A 83 11.84 1.42 -0.14
C LEU A 83 12.42 1.01 -1.49
N VAL A 84 11.65 0.29 -2.33
CA VAL A 84 12.10 -0.14 -3.66
C VAL A 84 12.44 1.06 -4.56
N ASP A 85 11.61 2.09 -4.58
CA ASP A 85 11.87 3.30 -5.36
C ASP A 85 13.14 4.04 -4.86
N SER A 86 13.40 4.05 -3.56
CA SER A 86 14.61 4.66 -2.98
C SER A 86 15.88 3.91 -3.41
N TYR A 87 15.83 2.58 -3.41
CA TYR A 87 16.92 1.72 -3.90
C TYR A 87 17.16 1.93 -5.40
N HIS A 88 16.09 1.98 -6.20
CA HIS A 88 16.21 2.24 -7.63
C HIS A 88 16.84 3.61 -7.93
N LYS A 89 16.44 4.66 -7.21
CA LYS A 89 17.07 5.99 -7.32
C LYS A 89 18.56 5.96 -6.95
N GLN A 90 18.94 5.21 -5.92
CA GLN A 90 20.35 5.01 -5.56
C GLN A 90 21.12 4.29 -6.67
N LEU A 91 20.55 3.24 -7.28
CA LEU A 91 21.15 2.51 -8.40
C LEU A 91 21.35 3.37 -9.66
N ILE A 92 20.41 4.26 -9.98
CA ILE A 92 20.60 5.20 -11.10
C ILE A 92 21.64 6.27 -10.74
N GLY A 93 21.60 6.77 -9.51
CA GLY A 93 22.54 7.79 -9.03
C GLY A 93 23.98 7.28 -8.87
N ALA A 94 24.13 6.02 -8.51
CA ALA A 94 25.39 5.30 -8.41
C ALA A 94 25.49 4.33 -9.58
N LYS A 95 26.11 4.72 -10.69
CA LYS A 95 26.46 3.82 -11.83
C LYS A 95 27.31 2.60 -11.40
N ARG A 96 26.77 1.66 -10.65
CA ARG A 96 27.44 0.44 -10.16
C ARG A 96 26.39 -0.65 -9.91
N GLU A 97 26.04 -1.37 -10.98
CA GLU A 97 25.16 -2.55 -10.90
C GLU A 97 25.84 -3.74 -10.17
N ASP A 98 27.18 -3.77 -10.13
CA ASP A 98 27.94 -4.93 -9.61
C ASP A 98 28.14 -4.93 -8.08
N GLU A 99 28.07 -3.79 -7.39
CA GLU A 99 28.39 -3.71 -5.94
C GLU A 99 27.23 -4.17 -5.03
N LEU A 100 26.01 -4.32 -5.56
CA LEU A 100 24.83 -4.63 -4.73
C LEU A 100 24.59 -6.13 -4.52
N ALA A 101 25.07 -6.97 -5.44
CA ALA A 101 24.94 -8.43 -5.32
C ALA A 101 25.77 -8.97 -4.15
N ASP A 102 26.96 -8.40 -3.92
CA ASP A 102 27.85 -8.76 -2.81
C ASP A 102 27.31 -8.28 -1.44
N GLU A 103 26.56 -7.17 -1.37
CA GLU A 103 25.97 -6.66 -0.11
C GLU A 103 24.73 -7.49 0.34
N LEU A 104 24.15 -8.27 -0.58
CA LEU A 104 23.02 -9.17 -0.32
C LEU A 104 23.42 -10.57 0.18
N GLU A 105 24.72 -10.91 0.20
CA GLU A 105 25.24 -12.20 0.72
C GLU A 105 25.25 -12.31 2.26
N GLY A 106 24.95 -11.23 2.99
CA GLY A 106 24.83 -11.25 4.45
C GLY A 106 23.40 -11.56 4.95
N TYR A 107 23.24 -12.45 5.94
CA TYR A 107 22.00 -12.57 6.70
C TYR A 107 21.84 -11.32 7.60
N SER A 108 21.11 -10.31 7.12
CA SER A 108 20.76 -9.12 7.91
C SER A 108 19.25 -8.86 7.85
N GLU A 109 18.68 -8.31 8.92
CA GLU A 109 17.26 -7.90 8.99
C GLU A 109 16.87 -6.95 7.84
N ARG A 110 17.83 -6.14 7.38
CA ARG A 110 17.69 -5.27 6.20
C ARG A 110 17.40 -6.06 4.93
N ASN A 111 18.03 -7.23 4.75
CA ASN A 111 17.85 -8.07 3.57
C ASN A 111 16.49 -8.79 3.58
N GLU A 112 15.95 -9.16 4.75
CA GLU A 112 14.59 -9.69 4.85
C GLU A 112 13.54 -8.62 4.54
N ARG A 113 13.69 -7.41 5.10
CA ARG A 113 12.81 -6.27 4.81
C ARG A 113 12.80 -5.92 3.33
N LEU A 114 13.97 -5.92 2.68
CA LEU A 114 14.09 -5.65 1.24
C LEU A 114 13.46 -6.77 0.40
N LYS A 115 13.66 -8.04 0.75
CA LYS A 115 13.01 -9.18 0.08
C LYS A 115 11.49 -9.08 0.15
N GLN A 116 10.94 -8.77 1.33
CA GLN A 116 9.50 -8.56 1.51
C GLN A 116 9.01 -7.37 0.67
N ALA A 117 9.73 -6.26 0.68
CA ALA A 117 9.36 -5.08 -0.08
C ALA A 117 9.34 -5.34 -1.59
N ILE A 118 10.30 -6.12 -2.11
CA ILE A 118 10.33 -6.54 -3.52
C ILE A 118 9.13 -7.45 -3.84
N ALA A 119 8.78 -8.38 -2.93
CA ALA A 119 7.63 -9.26 -3.12
C ALA A 119 6.31 -8.46 -3.14
N ASP A 120 6.13 -7.53 -2.21
CA ASP A 120 4.99 -6.64 -2.13
C ASP A 120 4.88 -5.74 -3.37
N TYR A 121 6.01 -5.14 -3.80
CA TYR A 121 6.09 -4.35 -5.03
C TYR A 121 5.67 -5.17 -6.26
N LYS A 122 6.17 -6.40 -6.39
CA LYS A 122 5.75 -7.31 -7.45
C LYS A 122 4.26 -7.66 -7.34
N ALA A 123 3.71 -7.87 -6.16
CA ALA A 123 2.28 -8.15 -6.02
C ALA A 123 1.39 -6.97 -6.49
N ILE A 124 1.86 -5.74 -6.29
CA ILE A 124 1.18 -4.51 -6.76
C ILE A 124 1.31 -4.35 -8.28
N TYR A 125 2.51 -4.49 -8.84
CA TYR A 125 2.79 -4.09 -10.22
C TYR A 125 2.99 -5.24 -11.22
N SER A 126 3.21 -6.48 -10.77
CA SER A 126 3.62 -7.60 -11.64
C SER A 126 2.47 -8.39 -12.27
N SER A 127 1.20 -8.06 -12.00
CA SER A 127 0.05 -8.86 -12.49
C SER A 127 -0.64 -8.34 -13.75
N ASP A 128 -0.32 -7.14 -14.25
CA ASP A 128 -1.01 -6.55 -15.41
C ASP A 128 -0.07 -6.05 -16.51
N CYS A 129 1.18 -6.53 -16.53
CA CYS A 129 2.04 -6.40 -17.70
C CYS A 129 1.85 -7.62 -18.63
N GLU A 130 0.60 -7.97 -18.95
CA GLU A 130 0.41 -8.62 -20.24
C GLU A 130 0.80 -7.57 -21.27
N ILE A 131 1.85 -7.86 -22.04
CA ILE A 131 2.11 -7.19 -23.30
C ILE A 131 0.92 -7.60 -24.19
N LEU A 132 -0.23 -6.96 -23.97
CA LEU A 132 -1.34 -7.05 -24.89
C LEU A 132 -0.89 -6.30 -26.14
N ASP A 133 -1.02 -6.96 -27.30
CA ASP A 133 -0.87 -6.39 -28.64
C ASP A 133 -1.94 -5.29 -28.89
N HIS A 134 -1.97 -4.28 -28.03
CA HIS A 134 -2.85 -3.13 -28.12
C HIS A 134 -2.08 -1.94 -28.70
N PRO A 135 -2.78 -1.05 -29.43
CA PRO A 135 -2.19 0.08 -30.12
C PRO A 135 -1.30 0.89 -29.18
N GLU A 136 -0.25 1.48 -29.75
CA GLU A 136 0.98 2.02 -29.12
C GLU A 136 0.79 3.00 -27.93
N ASP A 137 -0.45 3.37 -27.63
CA ASP A 137 -0.84 4.36 -26.63
C ASP A 137 -1.47 3.78 -25.35
N TYR A 138 -1.74 2.47 -25.24
CA TYR A 138 -2.24 1.89 -23.98
C TYR A 138 -1.10 1.59 -23.01
N THR A 139 -0.93 2.47 -22.02
CA THR A 139 -0.10 2.19 -20.85
C THR A 139 -1.04 1.98 -19.66
N SER A 140 -1.08 0.79 -19.08
CA SER A 140 -1.85 0.55 -17.85
C SER A 140 -1.42 1.57 -16.78
N PRO A 141 -2.35 2.16 -16.00
CA PRO A 141 -2.01 3.09 -14.92
C PRO A 141 -1.00 2.51 -13.92
N ASN A 142 -0.91 1.17 -13.87
CA ASN A 142 -0.05 0.40 -12.99
C ASN A 142 1.32 0.03 -13.62
N CYS A 143 1.61 0.44 -14.86
CA CYS A 143 2.90 0.18 -15.50
C CYS A 143 3.85 1.37 -15.34
N LYS A 144 4.81 1.28 -14.41
CA LYS A 144 6.01 2.13 -14.47
C LYS A 144 6.89 1.65 -15.62
N LYS A 145 6.87 2.37 -16.76
CA LYS A 145 7.88 2.20 -17.81
C LYS A 145 9.22 2.69 -17.28
N TYR A 146 10.09 1.78 -16.85
CA TYR A 146 11.50 2.11 -16.61
C TYR A 146 12.17 2.25 -17.98
N GLY A 147 12.40 3.49 -18.40
CA GLY A 147 13.05 3.82 -19.67
C GLY A 147 14.42 3.18 -19.76
N ARG A 148 14.71 2.57 -20.91
CA ARG A 148 15.98 1.96 -21.27
C ARG A 148 17.04 3.01 -21.59
#